data_AF-A0AA36LM60-F1
#
_entry.id   AF-A0AA36LM60-F1
#
_cell.length_a   1.000
_cell.length_b   1.000
_cell.length_c   1.000
_cell.angle_alpha   90.00
_cell.angle_beta   90.00
_cell.angle_gamma   90.00
#
_symmetry.space_group_name_H-M   'P 1'
#
loop_
_entity.id
_entity.type
_entity.pdbx_description
1 polymer ?
#
loop_
_entity_poly.entity_id
_entity_poly.type
_entity_poly.pdbx_seq_one_letter_code
_entity_poly.pdbx_strand_id
1 'polypeptide(L)'
;MGLIAKTEKEFKEQMKAIEIQLENSESLFTTLSEIKLTPRGIAEIIDVKKYDEITKDFEPIQYLVAFEKRREVFYSLNYIEEMKKESYEQYLDGGNDFLSKEEYEVDKKERIYAEFFDISDTVTKILAGDNASIYKEDLKYTTGWQRQVPVKLIDMKIIAFENQLNGFFGGMNDKDNNQIISEIISGSPNGDHIKALKEIPDGYGWPQYGLNQRVWAEVDLNTPDDILFDSFKKFVNEARQFPTFQDTSVPYKMFSDGVVKSSHINKWNSLKLLAYFDLKILSTITNSKLTMKNYGDILFYDDYDVDTTEKVRKTLVPMANEVMSSGYLNNLLKKILSES
;
A
#
# COMPACT_ATOMS: atom_id res chain seq x y z
N MET A 1 15.34 -8.55 7.44
CA MET A 1 15.89 -9.65 6.62
C MET A 1 15.93 -10.88 7.50
N GLY A 2 15.10 -11.88 7.24
CA GLY A 2 15.15 -13.16 7.93
C GLY A 2 16.45 -13.90 7.59
N LEU A 3 17.03 -14.59 8.56
CA LEU A 3 18.24 -15.39 8.38
C LEU A 3 17.94 -16.56 7.43
N ILE A 4 18.65 -16.62 6.30
CA ILE A 4 18.60 -17.74 5.35
C ILE A 4 19.13 -18.99 6.09
N ALA A 5 18.32 -20.07 6.15
CA ALA A 5 18.71 -21.34 6.76
C ALA A 5 19.98 -21.89 6.10
N LYS A 6 20.98 -22.28 6.91
CA LYS A 6 22.29 -22.75 6.41
C LYS A 6 22.40 -24.28 6.42
N THR A 7 21.45 -24.96 7.05
CA THR A 7 21.39 -26.43 7.13
C THR A 7 19.96 -26.94 7.02
N GLU A 8 19.79 -28.20 6.59
CA GLU A 8 18.48 -28.87 6.50
C GLU A 8 17.77 -28.97 7.86
N LYS A 9 18.55 -29.10 8.94
CA LYS A 9 18.02 -29.13 10.31
C LYS A 9 17.45 -27.77 10.72
N GLU A 10 18.18 -26.69 10.46
CA GLU A 10 17.71 -25.32 10.71
C GLU A 10 16.47 -24.98 9.88
N PHE A 11 16.40 -25.44 8.62
CA PHE A 11 15.21 -25.27 7.79
C PHE A 11 14.01 -26.00 8.39
N LYS A 12 14.16 -27.26 8.82
CA LYS A 12 13.07 -28.02 9.47
C LYS A 12 12.61 -27.41 10.79
N GLU A 13 13.53 -26.86 11.59
CA GLU A 13 13.20 -26.14 12.82
C GLU A 13 12.47 -24.82 12.55
N GLN A 14 12.88 -24.07 11.51
CA GLN A 14 12.18 -22.87 11.05
C GLN A 14 10.78 -23.21 10.51
N MET A 15 10.65 -24.25 9.69
CA MET A 15 9.35 -24.73 9.18
C MET A 15 8.42 -25.14 10.32
N LYS A 16 8.92 -25.86 11.32
CA LYS A 16 8.12 -26.25 12.49
C LYS A 16 7.70 -25.04 13.35
N ALA A 17 8.56 -24.03 13.47
CA ALA A 17 8.20 -22.79 14.15
C ALA A 17 7.14 -22.00 13.36
N ILE A 18 7.25 -21.98 12.02
CA ILE A 18 6.24 -21.40 11.13
C ILE A 18 4.93 -22.17 11.25
N GLU A 19 4.94 -23.51 11.23
CA GLU A 19 3.76 -24.36 11.44
C GLU A 19 3.08 -24.06 12.79
N ILE A 20 3.83 -23.95 13.88
CA ILE A 20 3.27 -23.60 15.20
C ILE A 20 2.69 -22.17 15.18
N GLN A 21 3.35 -21.21 14.53
CA GLN A 21 2.81 -19.85 14.39
C GLN A 21 1.56 -19.82 13.49
N LEU A 22 1.52 -20.63 12.44
CA LEU A 22 0.38 -20.81 11.55
C LEU A 22 -0.81 -21.42 12.33
N GLU A 23 -0.60 -22.51 13.06
CA GLU A 23 -1.62 -23.15 13.91
C GLU A 23 -2.14 -22.19 15.00
N ASN A 24 -1.26 -21.42 15.63
CA ASN A 24 -1.66 -20.41 16.61
C ASN A 24 -2.48 -19.28 15.97
N SER A 25 -2.17 -18.89 14.72
CA SER A 25 -2.93 -17.86 14.02
C SER A 25 -4.33 -18.34 13.62
N GLU A 26 -4.46 -19.55 13.06
CA GLU A 26 -5.76 -20.16 12.77
C GLU A 26 -6.59 -20.33 14.06
N SER A 27 -5.97 -20.85 15.11
CA SER A 27 -6.60 -21.00 16.42
C SER A 27 -7.06 -19.65 16.98
N LEU A 28 -6.26 -18.59 16.81
CA LEU A 28 -6.62 -17.23 17.22
C LEU A 28 -7.86 -16.74 16.48
N PHE A 29 -7.89 -16.75 15.14
CA PHE A 29 -9.03 -16.21 14.38
C PHE A 29 -10.30 -17.05 14.55
N THR A 30 -10.16 -18.37 14.64
CA THR A 30 -11.29 -19.26 14.98
C THR A 30 -11.86 -18.88 16.35
N THR A 31 -11.00 -18.78 17.36
CA THR A 31 -11.39 -18.37 18.72
C THR A 31 -12.06 -16.99 18.73
N LEU A 32 -11.46 -16.00 18.06
CA LEU A 32 -12.01 -14.65 18.01
C LEU A 32 -13.38 -14.59 17.32
N SER A 33 -13.59 -15.39 16.28
CA SER A 33 -14.87 -15.45 15.56
C SER A 33 -16.00 -16.09 16.39
N GLU A 34 -15.64 -17.01 17.29
CA GLU A 34 -16.56 -17.65 18.24
C GLU A 34 -16.89 -16.73 19.43
N ILE A 35 -15.94 -15.86 19.82
CA ILE A 35 -16.14 -14.87 20.88
C ILE A 35 -17.04 -13.74 20.37
N LYS A 36 -18.30 -13.76 20.79
CA LYS A 36 -19.20 -12.61 20.63
C LYS A 36 -18.89 -11.54 21.68
N LEU A 37 -18.01 -10.60 21.34
CA LEU A 37 -17.74 -9.44 22.18
C LEU A 37 -18.95 -8.49 22.20
N THR A 38 -19.27 -7.98 23.38
CA THR A 38 -20.25 -6.89 23.51
C THR A 38 -19.64 -5.57 23.03
N PRO A 39 -20.44 -4.56 22.64
CA PRO A 39 -19.90 -3.23 22.32
C PRO A 39 -19.01 -2.65 23.42
N ARG A 40 -19.35 -2.92 24.70
CA ARG A 40 -18.54 -2.52 25.85
C ARG A 40 -17.20 -3.27 25.91
N GLY A 41 -17.20 -4.58 25.65
CA GLY A 41 -15.96 -5.36 25.60
C GLY A 41 -15.02 -4.90 24.49
N ILE A 42 -15.56 -4.50 23.32
CA ILE A 42 -14.76 -3.91 22.25
C ILE A 42 -14.20 -2.53 22.66
N ALA A 43 -15.00 -1.72 23.34
CA ALA A 43 -14.56 -0.41 23.85
C ALA A 43 -13.43 -0.52 24.89
N GLU A 44 -13.43 -1.57 25.72
CA GLU A 44 -12.38 -1.81 26.72
C GLU A 44 -11.04 -2.22 26.08
N ILE A 45 -11.05 -2.77 24.85
CA ILE A 45 -9.85 -3.11 24.09
C ILE A 45 -9.25 -1.86 23.41
N ILE A 46 -10.11 -0.98 22.87
CA ILE A 46 -9.67 0.23 22.17
C ILE A 46 -9.63 1.42 23.12
N ASP A 47 -8.45 1.69 23.68
CA ASP A 47 -8.22 2.88 24.51
C ASP A 47 -8.07 4.14 23.64
N VAL A 48 -9.20 4.80 23.36
CA VAL A 48 -9.23 6.02 22.55
C VAL A 48 -8.36 7.14 23.12
N LYS A 49 -8.21 7.25 24.45
CA LYS A 49 -7.35 8.27 25.07
C LYS A 49 -5.90 8.03 24.73
N LYS A 50 -5.45 6.77 24.83
CA LYS A 50 -4.10 6.38 24.44
C LYS A 50 -3.84 6.67 22.96
N TYR A 51 -4.83 6.48 22.08
CA TYR A 51 -4.72 6.87 20.67
C TYR A 51 -4.50 8.37 20.52
N ASP A 52 -5.30 9.21 21.18
CA ASP A 52 -5.16 10.67 21.12
C ASP A 52 -3.78 11.10 21.64
N GLU A 53 -3.30 10.51 22.73
CA GLU A 53 -1.99 10.80 23.31
C GLU A 53 -0.81 10.41 22.38
N ILE A 54 -0.86 9.23 21.77
CA ILE A 54 0.17 8.74 20.85
C ILE A 54 0.17 9.55 19.56
N THR A 55 -1.02 9.93 19.07
CA THR A 55 -1.18 10.50 17.72
C THR A 55 -1.23 12.02 17.67
N LYS A 56 -1.17 12.70 18.83
CA LYS A 56 -1.22 14.17 18.91
C LYS A 56 -0.13 14.87 18.08
N ASP A 57 1.06 14.27 18.01
CA ASP A 57 2.23 14.81 17.31
C ASP A 57 2.61 13.96 16.09
N PHE A 58 1.64 13.23 15.51
CA PHE A 58 1.91 12.42 14.32
C PHE A 58 2.22 13.29 13.11
N GLU A 59 3.39 13.06 12.55
CA GLU A 59 3.77 13.53 11.22
C GLU A 59 2.95 12.80 10.13
N PRO A 60 2.78 13.41 8.95
CA PRO A 60 2.02 12.81 7.84
C PRO A 60 2.51 11.39 7.49
N ILE A 61 3.80 11.13 7.62
CA ILE A 61 4.42 9.84 7.34
C ILE A 61 4.00 8.75 8.32
N GLN A 62 3.80 9.11 9.58
CA GLN A 62 3.32 8.18 10.61
C GLN A 62 1.84 7.84 10.37
N TYR A 63 1.03 8.81 9.95
CA TYR A 63 -0.33 8.54 9.50
C TYR A 63 -0.38 7.61 8.28
N LEU A 64 0.50 7.82 7.29
CA LEU A 64 0.58 6.95 6.12
C LEU A 64 0.84 5.49 6.54
N VAL A 65 1.88 5.24 7.35
CA VAL A 65 2.18 3.90 7.87
C VAL A 65 1.00 3.34 8.67
N ALA A 66 0.40 4.14 9.55
CA ALA A 66 -0.71 3.69 10.39
C ALA A 66 -1.96 3.32 9.57
N PHE A 67 -2.26 4.02 8.47
CA PHE A 67 -3.35 3.67 7.57
C PHE A 67 -3.02 2.44 6.71
N GLU A 68 -1.79 2.32 6.22
CA GLU A 68 -1.34 1.15 5.45
C GLU A 68 -1.48 -0.16 6.24
N LYS A 69 -1.10 -0.15 7.53
CA LYS A 69 -1.33 -1.28 8.46
C LYS A 69 -2.78 -1.76 8.44
N ARG A 70 -3.72 -0.83 8.52
CA ARG A 70 -5.17 -1.11 8.58
C ARG A 70 -5.72 -1.49 7.21
N ARG A 71 -5.19 -0.89 6.14
CA ARG A 71 -5.58 -1.20 4.77
C ARG A 71 -5.22 -2.65 4.40
N GLU A 72 -4.04 -3.13 4.79
CA GLU A 72 -3.64 -4.54 4.64
C GLU A 72 -4.66 -5.46 5.31
N VAL A 73 -5.05 -5.17 6.57
CA VAL A 73 -6.05 -5.96 7.29
C VAL A 73 -7.41 -5.96 6.58
N PHE A 74 -7.91 -4.80 6.15
CA PHE A 74 -9.19 -4.75 5.41
C PHE A 74 -9.13 -5.51 4.09
N TYR A 75 -8.00 -5.42 3.38
CA TYR A 75 -7.80 -6.14 2.12
C TYR A 75 -7.86 -7.66 2.36
N SER A 76 -7.05 -8.19 3.28
CA SER A 76 -7.02 -9.62 3.58
C SER A 76 -8.37 -10.12 4.10
N LEU A 77 -9.05 -9.38 4.98
CA LEU A 77 -10.38 -9.79 5.47
C LEU A 77 -11.42 -9.85 4.33
N ASN A 78 -11.42 -8.88 3.41
CA ASN A 78 -12.31 -8.92 2.25
C ASN A 78 -11.97 -10.09 1.33
N TYR A 79 -10.68 -10.30 1.06
CA TYR A 79 -10.21 -11.37 0.19
C TYR A 79 -10.53 -12.77 0.77
N ILE A 80 -10.38 -12.95 2.08
CA ILE A 80 -10.81 -14.16 2.80
C ILE A 80 -12.31 -14.39 2.63
N GLU A 81 -13.15 -13.35 2.76
CA GLU A 81 -14.60 -13.48 2.59
C GLU A 81 -15.00 -13.78 1.13
N GLU A 82 -14.24 -13.31 0.15
CA GLU A 82 -14.41 -13.69 -1.25
C GLU A 82 -14.03 -15.16 -1.47
N MET A 83 -12.85 -15.57 -1.01
CA MET A 83 -12.39 -16.97 -1.09
C MET A 83 -13.39 -17.92 -0.44
N LYS A 84 -13.89 -17.61 0.77
CA LYS A 84 -14.89 -18.45 1.46
C LYS A 84 -16.14 -18.69 0.60
N LYS A 85 -16.57 -17.68 -0.19
CA LYS A 85 -17.76 -17.76 -1.05
C LYS A 85 -17.52 -18.47 -2.37
N GLU A 86 -16.27 -18.50 -2.86
CA GLU A 86 -15.89 -19.15 -4.11
C GLU A 86 -16.16 -20.66 -4.06
N SER A 87 -17.03 -21.15 -4.94
CA SER A 87 -17.31 -22.59 -5.08
C SER A 87 -16.31 -23.26 -6.02
N TYR A 88 -16.16 -24.58 -5.89
CA TYR A 88 -15.32 -25.36 -6.80
C TYR A 88 -15.73 -25.20 -8.26
N GLU A 89 -17.04 -25.09 -8.53
CA GLU A 89 -17.55 -24.85 -9.88
C GLU A 89 -17.11 -23.49 -10.43
N GLN A 90 -17.08 -22.45 -9.60
CA GLN A 90 -16.58 -21.12 -9.99
C GLN A 90 -15.06 -21.14 -10.27
N TYR A 91 -14.31 -21.92 -9.48
CA TYR A 91 -12.88 -22.16 -9.71
C TYR A 91 -12.62 -22.81 -11.08
N LEU A 92 -13.41 -23.83 -11.45
CA LEU A 92 -13.34 -24.49 -12.75
C LEU A 92 -13.70 -23.52 -13.91
N ASP A 93 -14.77 -22.75 -13.75
CA ASP A 93 -15.21 -21.77 -14.75
C ASP A 93 -14.17 -20.66 -15.00
N GLY A 94 -13.30 -20.41 -14.02
CA GLY A 94 -12.13 -19.52 -14.14
C GLY A 94 -11.00 -20.06 -15.03
N GLY A 95 -11.16 -21.26 -15.61
CA GLY A 95 -10.15 -21.90 -16.44
C GLY A 95 -9.08 -22.66 -15.67
N ASN A 96 -9.32 -22.95 -14.38
CA ASN A 96 -8.43 -23.75 -13.54
C ASN A 96 -8.97 -25.18 -13.44
N ASP A 97 -8.31 -26.18 -14.03
CA ASP A 97 -8.73 -27.59 -13.98
C ASP A 97 -7.69 -28.51 -13.32
N PHE A 98 -6.71 -27.91 -12.64
CA PHE A 98 -5.52 -28.60 -12.14
C PHE A 98 -5.72 -29.37 -10.82
N LEU A 99 -6.76 -29.04 -10.05
CA LEU A 99 -7.00 -29.62 -8.72
C LEU A 99 -8.32 -30.39 -8.74
N SER A 100 -8.33 -31.56 -8.10
CA SER A 100 -9.57 -32.21 -7.70
C SER A 100 -10.36 -31.35 -6.71
N LYS A 101 -11.63 -31.67 -6.48
CA LYS A 101 -12.46 -30.94 -5.52
C LYS A 101 -11.86 -30.98 -4.11
N GLU A 102 -11.37 -32.14 -3.70
CA GLU A 102 -10.74 -32.33 -2.40
C GLU A 102 -9.46 -31.50 -2.28
N GLU A 103 -8.61 -31.49 -3.31
CA GLU A 103 -7.37 -30.69 -3.33
C GLU A 103 -7.67 -29.18 -3.35
N TYR A 104 -8.68 -28.74 -4.10
CA TYR A 104 -9.12 -27.34 -4.10
C TYR A 104 -9.57 -26.88 -2.71
N GLU A 105 -10.36 -27.69 -1.99
CA GLU A 105 -10.81 -27.32 -0.65
C GLU A 105 -9.65 -27.27 0.36
N VAL A 106 -8.58 -28.03 0.16
CA VAL A 106 -7.35 -27.94 0.95
C VAL A 106 -6.59 -26.66 0.59
N ASP A 107 -6.31 -26.42 -0.69
CA ASP A 107 -5.61 -25.21 -1.17
C ASP A 107 -6.32 -23.92 -0.73
N LYS A 108 -7.65 -23.86 -0.90
CA LYS A 108 -8.47 -22.75 -0.46
C LYS A 108 -8.33 -22.46 1.03
N LYS A 109 -8.28 -23.51 1.86
CA LYS A 109 -8.05 -23.35 3.31
C LYS A 109 -6.65 -22.82 3.57
N GLU A 110 -5.62 -23.39 2.96
CA GLU A 110 -4.23 -22.94 3.10
C GLU A 110 -4.06 -21.47 2.72
N ARG A 111 -4.69 -21.03 1.63
CA ARG A 111 -4.70 -19.61 1.21
C ARG A 111 -5.39 -18.70 2.21
N ILE A 112 -6.54 -19.12 2.76
CA ILE A 112 -7.22 -18.38 3.83
C ILE A 112 -6.32 -18.28 5.07
N TYR A 113 -5.61 -19.35 5.43
CA TYR A 113 -4.69 -19.33 6.57
C TYR A 113 -3.49 -18.41 6.36
N ALA A 114 -2.91 -18.40 5.15
CA ALA A 114 -1.83 -17.48 4.81
C ALA A 114 -2.25 -16.02 4.99
N GLU A 115 -3.45 -15.65 4.52
CA GLU A 115 -4.00 -14.30 4.72
C GLU A 115 -4.21 -13.96 6.21
N PHE A 116 -4.71 -14.91 7.01
CA PHE A 116 -4.83 -14.71 8.45
C PHE A 116 -3.48 -14.54 9.14
N PHE A 117 -2.50 -15.33 8.75
CA PHE A 117 -1.15 -15.24 9.26
C PHE A 117 -0.54 -13.87 8.99
N ASP A 118 -0.68 -13.35 7.77
CA ASP A 118 -0.14 -12.06 7.34
C ASP A 118 -0.69 -10.88 8.17
N ILE A 119 -1.95 -10.98 8.63
CA ILE A 119 -2.59 -9.93 9.43
C ILE A 119 -2.54 -10.17 10.95
N SER A 120 -2.05 -11.35 11.38
CA SER A 120 -2.11 -11.80 12.78
C SER A 120 -1.43 -10.83 13.75
N ASP A 121 -0.23 -10.34 13.42
CA ASP A 121 0.53 -9.40 14.24
C ASP A 121 -0.22 -8.07 14.44
N THR A 122 -0.78 -7.51 13.37
CA THR A 122 -1.60 -6.29 13.45
C THR A 122 -2.82 -6.52 14.33
N VAL A 123 -3.50 -7.65 14.19
CA VAL A 123 -4.67 -7.98 15.02
C VAL A 123 -4.30 -8.18 16.49
N THR A 124 -3.17 -8.84 16.79
CA THR A 124 -2.66 -8.97 18.16
C THR A 124 -2.36 -7.60 18.78
N LYS A 125 -1.75 -6.69 18.02
CA LYS A 125 -1.50 -5.30 18.48
C LYS A 125 -2.80 -4.53 18.74
N ILE A 126 -3.84 -4.76 17.92
CA ILE A 126 -5.17 -4.17 18.18
C ILE A 126 -5.75 -4.70 19.49
N LEU A 127 -5.69 -6.01 19.71
CA LEU A 127 -6.18 -6.65 20.94
C LEU A 127 -5.40 -6.20 22.19
N ALA A 128 -4.12 -5.88 22.03
CA ALA A 128 -3.28 -5.31 23.09
C ALA A 128 -3.52 -3.80 23.31
N GLY A 129 -4.39 -3.16 22.53
CA GLY A 129 -4.63 -1.72 22.60
C GLY A 129 -3.40 -0.88 22.19
N ASP A 130 -2.56 -1.40 21.29
CA ASP A 130 -1.29 -0.75 20.90
C ASP A 130 -1.00 -0.83 19.38
N ASN A 131 -2.03 -0.63 18.56
CA ASN A 131 -1.87 -0.56 17.11
C ASN A 131 -1.73 0.88 16.57
N ALA A 132 -1.79 1.88 17.45
CA ALA A 132 -1.46 3.28 17.11
C ALA A 132 0.05 3.44 16.91
N SER A 133 0.85 2.79 17.75
CA SER A 133 2.31 2.86 17.74
C SER A 133 2.91 2.38 16.42
N ILE A 134 4.02 3.02 16.02
CA ILE A 134 4.82 2.64 14.86
C ILE A 134 6.05 1.87 15.35
N TYR A 135 6.18 0.62 14.92
CA TYR A 135 7.31 -0.24 15.24
C TYR A 135 8.25 -0.41 14.05
N LYS A 136 9.41 -1.01 14.30
CA LYS A 136 10.42 -1.24 13.26
C LYS A 136 9.88 -2.12 12.13
N GLU A 137 9.03 -3.08 12.45
CA GLU A 137 8.42 -4.02 11.51
C GLU A 137 7.46 -3.29 10.56
N ASP A 138 6.82 -2.22 11.04
CA ASP A 138 5.93 -1.37 10.23
C ASP A 138 6.70 -0.59 9.15
N LEU A 139 8.04 -0.57 9.20
CA LEU A 139 8.84 -0.02 8.10
C LEU A 139 8.68 -0.82 6.80
N LYS A 140 8.10 -2.03 6.83
CA LYS A 140 7.76 -2.77 5.61
C LYS A 140 6.91 -1.95 4.64
N TYR A 141 5.98 -1.13 5.16
CA TYR A 141 5.12 -0.26 4.34
C TYR A 141 5.88 0.92 3.71
N THR A 142 7.11 1.21 4.17
CA THR A 142 7.95 2.30 3.67
C THR A 142 8.80 1.92 2.46
N THR A 143 8.80 0.64 2.10
CA THR A 143 9.70 0.10 1.09
C THR A 143 9.40 0.66 -0.30
N GLY A 144 10.41 1.21 -0.97
CA GLY A 144 10.31 1.68 -2.35
C GLY A 144 9.67 3.06 -2.53
N TRP A 145 9.32 3.76 -1.44
CA TRP A 145 8.78 5.12 -1.48
C TRP A 145 9.66 6.12 -2.21
N GLN A 146 10.98 5.99 -2.09
CA GLN A 146 11.96 6.81 -2.82
C GLN A 146 11.83 6.72 -4.35
N ARG A 147 11.11 5.71 -4.86
CA ARG A 147 10.82 5.53 -6.29
C ARG A 147 9.52 6.22 -6.72
N GLN A 148 8.69 6.66 -5.77
CA GLN A 148 7.37 7.27 -5.99
C GLN A 148 7.38 8.81 -6.02
N VAL A 149 8.56 9.44 -5.97
CA VAL A 149 8.69 10.90 -6.08
C VAL A 149 8.00 11.40 -7.37
N PRO A 150 7.09 12.40 -7.30
CA PRO A 150 6.30 12.82 -8.47
C PRO A 150 7.14 13.42 -9.61
N VAL A 151 8.15 14.20 -9.26
CA VAL A 151 9.10 14.80 -10.21
C VAL A 151 10.49 14.51 -9.68
N LYS A 152 11.31 13.84 -10.49
CA LYS A 152 12.68 13.48 -10.13
C LYS A 152 13.62 13.96 -11.21
N LEU A 153 14.73 14.58 -10.82
CA LEU A 153 15.83 14.82 -11.74
C LEU A 153 16.39 13.47 -12.18
N ILE A 154 16.30 13.20 -13.48
CA ILE A 154 16.93 12.04 -14.08
C ILE A 154 18.32 12.47 -14.53
N ASP A 155 19.33 12.06 -13.77
CA ASP A 155 20.72 12.15 -14.21
C ASP A 155 21.09 10.85 -14.91
N MET A 156 21.25 10.91 -16.23
CA MET A 156 21.63 9.77 -17.06
C MET A 156 22.97 9.17 -16.64
N LYS A 157 23.89 9.95 -16.05
CA LYS A 157 25.16 9.44 -15.52
C LYS A 157 24.95 8.64 -14.26
N ILE A 158 24.07 9.09 -13.36
CA ILE A 158 23.69 8.34 -12.16
C ILE A 158 22.93 7.07 -12.54
N ILE A 159 22.01 7.13 -13.51
CA ILE A 159 21.34 5.93 -14.03
C ILE A 159 22.36 4.95 -14.61
N ALA A 160 23.29 5.41 -15.46
CA ALA A 160 24.34 4.57 -16.02
C ALA A 160 25.25 3.96 -14.92
N PHE A 161 25.61 4.75 -13.90
CA PHE A 161 26.46 4.33 -12.80
C PHE A 161 25.78 3.35 -11.82
N GLU A 162 24.55 3.63 -11.38
CA GLU A 162 23.74 2.74 -10.53
C GLU A 162 23.41 1.43 -11.26
N ASN A 163 23.19 1.52 -12.58
CA ASN A 163 23.01 0.35 -13.42
C ASN A 163 24.30 -0.49 -13.54
N GLN A 164 25.46 0.16 -13.64
CA GLN A 164 26.77 -0.51 -13.64
C GLN A 164 27.10 -1.18 -12.30
N LEU A 165 26.70 -0.58 -11.17
CA LEU A 165 27.01 -1.06 -9.83
C LEU A 165 26.08 -2.17 -9.33
N ASN A 166 24.77 -2.08 -9.59
CA ASN A 166 23.80 -2.92 -8.90
C ASN A 166 23.38 -4.18 -9.66
N GLY A 167 23.59 -4.29 -10.98
CA GLY A 167 23.50 -5.53 -11.75
C GLY A 167 22.32 -6.48 -11.47
N PHE A 168 21.17 -5.98 -10.99
CA PHE A 168 20.36 -6.85 -10.12
C PHE A 168 19.35 -7.75 -10.84
N PHE A 169 19.04 -7.58 -12.12
CA PHE A 169 18.20 -8.56 -12.84
C PHE A 169 18.41 -8.54 -14.37
N GLY A 170 19.53 -9.10 -14.82
CA GLY A 170 19.64 -9.75 -16.16
C GLY A 170 19.62 -8.86 -17.42
N GLY A 171 19.28 -7.59 -17.32
CA GLY A 171 19.19 -6.69 -18.47
C GLY A 171 20.52 -6.15 -18.99
N MET A 172 21.69 -6.57 -18.48
CA MET A 172 22.99 -5.92 -18.80
C MET A 172 24.14 -6.88 -19.16
N ASN A 173 23.84 -8.09 -19.63
CA ASN A 173 24.88 -8.93 -20.24
C ASN A 173 25.15 -8.56 -21.70
N ASP A 174 24.34 -7.68 -22.29
CA ASP A 174 24.47 -7.26 -23.67
C ASP A 174 25.45 -6.08 -23.77
N LYS A 175 26.70 -6.39 -24.09
CA LYS A 175 27.78 -5.39 -24.23
C LYS A 175 27.49 -4.37 -25.32
N ASP A 176 26.77 -4.77 -26.37
CA ASP A 176 26.55 -3.95 -27.55
C ASP A 176 25.54 -2.85 -27.24
N ASN A 177 24.44 -3.19 -26.56
CA ASN A 177 23.45 -2.20 -26.11
C ASN A 177 24.05 -1.18 -25.12
N ASN A 178 24.91 -1.64 -24.20
CA ASN A 178 25.58 -0.76 -23.24
C ASN A 178 26.57 0.20 -23.93
N GLN A 179 27.28 -0.26 -24.96
CA GLN A 179 28.19 0.57 -25.73
C GLN A 179 27.44 1.67 -26.51
N ILE A 180 26.34 1.31 -27.18
CA ILE A 180 25.49 2.26 -27.92
C ILE A 180 24.95 3.36 -26.99
N ILE A 181 24.43 2.98 -25.82
CA ILE A 181 23.91 3.92 -24.82
C ILE A 181 25.04 4.84 -24.31
N SER A 182 26.22 4.28 -24.02
CA SER A 182 27.39 5.06 -23.58
C SER A 182 27.84 6.07 -24.64
N GLU A 183 27.91 5.67 -25.91
CA GLU A 183 28.32 6.52 -27.02
C GLU A 183 27.32 7.66 -27.30
N ILE A 184 26.02 7.40 -27.18
CA ILE A 184 24.95 8.42 -27.26
C ILE A 184 25.09 9.47 -26.14
N ILE A 185 25.43 9.03 -24.92
CA ILE A 185 25.52 9.90 -23.74
C ILE A 185 26.83 10.69 -23.70
N SER A 186 27.94 10.09 -24.13
CA SER A 186 29.30 10.61 -23.93
C SER A 186 29.96 11.18 -25.19
N GLY A 187 29.44 10.87 -26.39
CA GLY A 187 30.02 11.30 -27.67
C GLY A 187 29.01 12.07 -28.53
N SER A 188 29.50 12.89 -29.46
CA SER A 188 28.67 13.54 -30.47
C SER A 188 28.03 12.47 -31.36
N PRO A 189 26.73 12.16 -31.21
CA PRO A 189 26.12 10.99 -31.83
C PRO A 189 25.98 11.21 -33.34
N ASN A 190 26.04 10.11 -34.10
CA ASN A 190 25.74 10.11 -35.54
C ASN A 190 24.43 9.34 -35.84
N GLY A 191 23.99 9.39 -37.09
CA GLY A 191 22.72 8.77 -37.51
C GLY A 191 22.63 7.26 -37.28
N ASP A 192 23.76 6.54 -37.32
CA ASP A 192 23.79 5.09 -37.12
C ASP A 192 23.60 4.73 -35.63
N HIS A 193 24.17 5.52 -34.71
CA HIS A 193 23.92 5.35 -33.27
C HIS A 193 22.44 5.57 -32.92
N ILE A 194 21.80 6.59 -33.51
CA ILE A 194 20.37 6.87 -33.31
C ILE A 194 19.50 5.71 -33.80
N LYS A 195 19.88 5.09 -34.93
CA LYS A 195 19.17 3.95 -35.48
C LYS A 195 19.33 2.71 -34.59
N ALA A 196 20.54 2.41 -34.15
CA ALA A 196 20.84 1.29 -33.26
C ALA A 196 20.15 1.43 -31.90
N LEU A 197 20.08 2.65 -31.35
CA LEU A 197 19.35 2.93 -30.11
C LEU A 197 17.86 2.55 -30.18
N LYS A 198 17.22 2.73 -31.35
CA LYS A 198 15.80 2.38 -31.56
C LYS A 198 15.54 0.88 -31.65
N GLU A 199 16.60 0.08 -31.81
CA GLU A 199 16.51 -1.37 -31.88
C GLU A 199 16.71 -2.03 -30.50
N ILE A 200 17.10 -1.25 -29.48
CA ILE A 200 17.20 -1.72 -28.10
C ILE A 200 15.79 -1.97 -27.54
N PRO A 201 15.52 -3.14 -26.91
CA PRO A 201 14.22 -3.43 -26.33
C PRO A 201 13.80 -2.40 -25.27
N ASP A 202 12.53 -1.98 -25.33
CA ASP A 202 11.92 -1.12 -24.32
C ASP A 202 12.09 -1.73 -22.92
N GLY A 203 12.61 -0.95 -21.97
CA GLY A 203 12.86 -1.41 -20.60
C GLY A 203 14.25 -1.99 -20.31
N TYR A 204 15.17 -2.04 -21.29
CA TYR A 204 16.57 -2.38 -21.06
C TYR A 204 17.23 -1.43 -20.03
N GLY A 205 17.76 -1.98 -18.92
CA GLY A 205 18.42 -1.22 -17.85
C GLY A 205 17.48 -0.57 -16.81
N TRP A 206 16.19 -0.93 -16.77
CA TRP A 206 15.20 -0.34 -15.87
C TRP A 206 14.70 -1.33 -14.80
N PRO A 207 14.36 -0.85 -13.57
CA PRO A 207 13.72 -1.71 -12.59
C PRO A 207 12.32 -2.13 -13.07
N GLN A 208 11.98 -3.40 -12.82
CA GLN A 208 10.71 -4.07 -13.18
C GLN A 208 9.42 -3.31 -12.79
N TYR A 209 9.52 -2.31 -11.92
CA TYR A 209 8.41 -1.50 -11.40
C TYR A 209 8.51 -0.01 -11.76
N GLY A 210 9.38 0.37 -12.71
CA GLY A 210 9.86 1.75 -12.86
C GLY A 210 9.09 2.68 -13.79
N LEU A 211 8.55 2.21 -14.93
CA LEU A 211 8.32 3.11 -16.07
C LEU A 211 7.02 2.96 -16.87
N ASN A 212 6.14 2.01 -16.59
CA ASN A 212 5.00 1.68 -17.47
C ASN A 212 4.02 2.86 -17.72
N GLN A 213 4.20 4.02 -17.06
CA GLN A 213 3.36 5.22 -17.19
C GLN A 213 4.15 6.55 -17.11
N ARG A 214 5.47 6.60 -17.39
CA ARG A 214 6.25 7.85 -17.30
C ARG A 214 6.50 8.48 -18.68
N VAL A 215 6.49 9.81 -18.74
CA VAL A 215 6.77 10.64 -19.93
C VAL A 215 8.05 11.42 -19.72
N TRP A 216 8.89 11.49 -20.76
CA TRP A 216 10.10 12.32 -20.76
C TRP A 216 9.77 13.77 -21.10
N ALA A 217 10.39 14.71 -20.38
CA ALA A 217 10.33 16.14 -20.65
C ALA A 217 11.75 16.67 -20.83
N GLU A 218 11.99 17.38 -21.93
CA GLU A 218 13.18 18.22 -22.10
C GLU A 218 12.88 19.60 -21.51
N VAL A 219 13.78 20.11 -20.66
CA VAL A 219 13.58 21.36 -19.91
C VAL A 219 14.78 22.26 -20.10
N ASP A 220 14.59 23.46 -20.68
CA ASP A 220 15.62 24.49 -20.73
C ASP A 220 15.67 25.26 -19.41
N LEU A 221 16.70 24.97 -18.61
CA LEU A 221 16.91 25.57 -17.29
C LEU A 221 17.35 27.05 -17.35
N ASN A 222 17.62 27.61 -18.53
CA ASN A 222 17.90 29.04 -18.68
C ASN A 222 16.62 29.88 -18.85
N THR A 223 15.47 29.23 -18.98
CA THR A 223 14.17 29.89 -19.09
C THR A 223 13.75 30.43 -17.72
N PRO A 224 13.21 31.66 -17.62
CA PRO A 224 12.63 32.19 -16.39
C PRO A 224 11.59 31.27 -15.74
N ASP A 225 11.57 31.19 -14.41
CA ASP A 225 10.75 30.25 -13.63
C ASP A 225 9.25 30.34 -13.95
N ASP A 226 8.71 31.55 -14.14
CA ASP A 226 7.30 31.77 -14.46
C ASP A 226 6.92 31.13 -15.80
N ILE A 227 7.76 31.32 -16.82
CA ILE A 227 7.59 30.72 -18.14
C ILE A 227 7.75 29.19 -18.06
N LEU A 228 8.72 28.72 -17.29
CA LEU A 228 8.99 27.29 -17.11
C LEU A 228 7.81 26.59 -16.44
N PHE A 229 7.28 27.14 -15.34
CA PHE A 229 6.16 26.53 -14.63
C PHE A 229 4.87 26.54 -15.43
N ASP A 230 4.57 27.63 -16.15
CA ASP A 230 3.37 27.68 -16.98
C ASP A 230 3.47 26.76 -18.21
N SER A 231 4.65 26.64 -18.80
CA SER A 231 4.90 25.68 -19.88
C SER A 231 4.81 24.23 -19.37
N PHE A 232 5.34 23.95 -18.18
CA PHE A 232 5.27 22.61 -17.58
C PHE A 232 3.83 22.21 -17.26
N LYS A 233 2.99 23.12 -16.75
CA LYS A 233 1.55 22.86 -16.55
C LYS A 233 0.84 22.48 -17.86
N LYS A 234 1.13 23.18 -18.95
CA LYS A 234 0.58 22.88 -20.28
C LYS A 234 1.05 21.51 -20.76
N PHE A 235 2.35 21.25 -20.70
CA PHE A 235 2.94 19.96 -21.03
C PHE A 235 2.28 18.81 -20.27
N VAL A 236 2.09 18.92 -18.95
CA VAL A 236 1.45 17.87 -18.14
C VAL A 236 0.01 17.61 -18.60
N ASN A 237 -0.75 18.65 -18.94
CA ASN A 237 -2.12 18.49 -19.45
C ASN A 237 -2.13 17.77 -20.80
N GLU A 238 -1.23 18.13 -21.71
CA GLU A 238 -1.08 17.50 -23.02
C GLU A 238 -0.63 16.04 -22.89
N ALA A 239 0.40 15.77 -22.08
CA ALA A 239 0.94 14.44 -21.83
C ALA A 239 -0.12 13.45 -21.34
N ARG A 240 -1.06 13.90 -20.49
CA ARG A 240 -2.18 13.07 -20.00
C ARG A 240 -3.26 12.78 -21.04
N GLN A 241 -3.29 13.50 -22.16
CA GLN A 241 -4.20 13.21 -23.27
C GLN A 241 -3.67 12.12 -24.22
N PHE A 242 -2.41 11.71 -24.10
CA PHE A 242 -1.85 10.70 -24.99
C PHE A 242 -2.46 9.31 -24.70
N PRO A 243 -2.94 8.59 -25.74
CA PRO A 243 -3.61 7.30 -25.58
C PRO A 243 -2.77 6.24 -24.84
N THR A 244 -1.45 6.26 -25.00
CA THR A 244 -0.52 5.35 -24.31
C THR A 244 -0.58 5.46 -22.77
N PHE A 245 -1.05 6.59 -22.24
CA PHE A 245 -1.21 6.83 -20.79
C PHE A 245 -2.68 6.81 -20.34
N GLN A 246 -3.60 6.60 -21.29
CA GLN A 246 -5.02 6.40 -21.01
C GLN A 246 -5.32 4.92 -21.08
N ASP A 247 -5.09 4.20 -19.98
CA ASP A 247 -5.73 2.90 -19.82
C ASP A 247 -7.24 3.13 -19.72
N THR A 248 -7.99 2.76 -20.77
CA THR A 248 -9.44 2.90 -20.81
C THR A 248 -10.15 2.04 -19.76
N SER A 249 -9.47 1.06 -19.17
CA SER A 249 -10.01 0.21 -18.11
C SER A 249 -9.92 0.84 -16.72
N VAL A 250 -9.00 1.78 -16.49
CA VAL A 250 -8.87 2.48 -15.20
C VAL A 250 -8.68 3.99 -15.40
N PRO A 251 -9.74 4.80 -15.23
CA PRO A 251 -9.67 6.25 -15.44
C PRO A 251 -8.62 6.92 -14.54
N TYR A 252 -7.80 7.81 -15.10
CA TYR A 252 -6.83 8.65 -14.36
C TYR A 252 -7.43 9.35 -13.12
N LYS A 253 -8.72 9.70 -13.16
CA LYS A 253 -9.46 10.28 -12.02
C LYS A 253 -9.39 9.39 -10.78
N MET A 254 -9.50 8.07 -10.93
CA MET A 254 -9.40 7.12 -9.81
C MET A 254 -8.04 7.15 -9.08
N PHE A 255 -6.99 7.69 -9.71
CA PHE A 255 -5.65 7.85 -9.11
C PHE A 255 -5.32 9.29 -8.71
N SER A 256 -6.08 10.27 -9.18
CA SER A 256 -5.87 11.70 -8.92
C SER A 256 -6.90 12.31 -7.97
N ASP A 257 -7.95 11.56 -7.63
CA ASP A 257 -8.91 11.93 -6.61
C ASP A 257 -8.25 11.86 -5.21
N GLY A 258 -8.62 12.80 -4.33
CA GLY A 258 -8.11 12.89 -2.96
C GLY A 258 -6.85 13.75 -2.80
N VAL A 259 -7.00 15.07 -2.92
CA VAL A 259 -5.92 16.01 -2.56
C VAL A 259 -5.79 16.05 -1.04
N VAL A 260 -4.66 15.57 -0.53
CA VAL A 260 -4.35 15.69 0.89
C VAL A 260 -3.94 17.12 1.22
N LYS A 261 -4.78 17.83 1.98
CA LYS A 261 -4.43 19.13 2.56
C LYS A 261 -3.90 18.94 3.98
N SER A 262 -3.06 19.85 4.47
CA SER A 262 -2.56 19.78 5.86
C SER A 262 -3.71 19.83 6.88
N SER A 263 -4.81 20.50 6.53
CA SER A 263 -6.06 20.50 7.32
C SER A 263 -6.72 19.12 7.44
N HIS A 264 -6.44 18.17 6.54
CA HIS A 264 -6.95 16.81 6.64
C HIS A 264 -6.28 16.04 7.79
N ILE A 265 -5.01 16.28 8.06
CA ILE A 265 -4.26 15.59 9.12
C ILE A 265 -4.90 15.90 10.49
N ASN A 266 -5.11 17.18 10.79
CA ASN A 266 -5.81 17.59 12.01
C ASN A 266 -7.22 17.00 12.10
N LYS A 267 -7.90 16.90 10.95
CA LYS A 267 -9.23 16.30 10.87
C LYS A 267 -9.19 14.80 11.19
N TRP A 268 -8.19 14.05 10.73
CA TRP A 268 -8.03 12.63 11.02
C TRP A 268 -7.87 12.35 12.51
N ASN A 269 -7.05 13.16 13.18
CA ASN A 269 -6.89 13.10 14.64
C ASN A 269 -8.22 13.41 15.34
N SER A 270 -8.84 14.56 15.04
CA SER A 270 -10.10 14.98 15.68
C SER A 270 -11.28 14.01 15.48
N LEU A 271 -11.24 13.23 14.39
CA LEU A 271 -12.22 12.21 14.08
C LEU A 271 -11.81 10.83 14.60
N LYS A 272 -10.62 10.68 15.18
CA LYS A 272 -10.13 9.43 15.76
C LYS A 272 -10.14 8.28 14.74
N LEU A 273 -9.72 8.57 13.50
CA LEU A 273 -9.82 7.62 12.39
C LEU A 273 -9.08 6.30 12.65
N LEU A 274 -7.90 6.35 13.27
CA LEU A 274 -7.13 5.13 13.57
C LEU A 274 -7.88 4.22 14.54
N ALA A 275 -8.48 4.78 15.60
CA ALA A 275 -9.31 4.03 16.53
C ALA A 275 -10.60 3.51 15.85
N TYR A 276 -11.22 4.32 14.98
CA TYR A 276 -12.39 3.89 14.20
C TYR A 276 -12.10 2.67 13.33
N PHE A 277 -10.97 2.65 12.62
CA PHE A 277 -10.58 1.53 11.79
C PHE A 277 -10.35 0.27 12.62
N ASP A 278 -9.72 0.38 13.78
CA ASP A 278 -9.45 -0.77 14.64
C ASP A 278 -10.72 -1.34 15.28
N LEU A 279 -11.67 -0.47 15.67
CA LEU A 279 -13.02 -0.88 16.07
C LEU A 279 -13.72 -1.65 14.95
N LYS A 280 -13.60 -1.18 13.70
CA LYS A 280 -14.20 -1.83 12.54
C LYS A 280 -13.57 -3.20 12.29
N ILE A 281 -12.24 -3.30 12.33
CA ILE A 281 -11.49 -4.56 12.22
C ILE A 281 -11.93 -5.56 13.28
N LEU A 282 -11.93 -5.16 14.57
CA LEU A 282 -12.38 -6.03 15.66
C LEU A 282 -13.81 -6.48 15.46
N SER A 283 -14.72 -5.56 15.12
CA SER A 283 -16.14 -5.87 14.91
C SER A 283 -16.34 -6.91 13.80
N THR A 284 -15.52 -6.85 12.74
CA THR A 284 -15.55 -7.84 11.65
C THR A 284 -15.02 -9.19 12.11
N ILE A 285 -13.86 -9.23 12.77
CA ILE A 285 -13.21 -10.48 13.18
C ILE A 285 -14.05 -11.21 14.24
N THR A 286 -14.65 -10.48 15.18
CA THR A 286 -15.47 -11.06 16.27
C THR A 286 -16.94 -11.21 15.89
N ASN A 287 -17.28 -11.02 14.61
CA ASN A 287 -18.65 -11.07 14.08
C ASN A 287 -19.66 -10.25 14.92
N SER A 288 -19.21 -9.12 15.44
CA SER A 288 -19.93 -8.28 16.38
C SER A 288 -20.48 -7.06 15.66
N LYS A 289 -21.80 -6.86 15.68
CA LYS A 289 -22.44 -5.74 14.97
C LYS A 289 -22.45 -4.48 15.84
N LEU A 290 -21.53 -3.56 15.57
CA LEU A 290 -21.55 -2.22 16.18
C LEU A 290 -22.51 -1.30 15.41
N THR A 291 -23.39 -0.63 16.14
CA THR A 291 -24.25 0.43 15.58
C THR A 291 -23.50 1.74 15.46
N MET A 292 -24.02 2.68 14.65
CA MET A 292 -23.44 4.04 14.55
C MET A 292 -23.40 4.75 15.91
N LYS A 293 -24.40 4.51 16.76
CA LYS A 293 -24.40 5.01 18.13
C LYS A 293 -23.26 4.42 18.95
N ASN A 294 -22.98 3.11 18.82
CA ASN A 294 -21.84 2.51 19.51
C ASN A 294 -20.51 3.13 19.08
N TYR A 295 -20.29 3.35 17.78
CA TYR A 295 -19.09 4.06 17.32
C TYR A 295 -19.01 5.47 17.88
N GLY A 296 -20.13 6.20 17.90
CA GLY A 296 -20.21 7.56 18.45
C GLY A 296 -19.87 7.61 19.94
N ASP A 297 -20.52 6.75 20.73
CA ASP A 297 -20.35 6.69 22.19
C ASP A 297 -18.93 6.25 22.59
N ILE A 298 -18.27 5.39 21.80
CA ILE A 298 -16.90 4.92 22.08
C ILE A 298 -15.86 5.97 21.68
N LEU A 299 -15.95 6.49 20.45
CA LEU A 299 -14.93 7.41 19.92
C LEU A 299 -15.05 8.82 20.50
N PHE A 300 -16.27 9.29 20.74
CA PHE A 300 -16.55 10.65 21.19
C PHE A 300 -17.19 10.64 22.58
N TYR A 301 -16.65 9.80 23.48
CA TYR A 301 -17.16 9.61 24.85
C TYR A 301 -17.10 10.89 25.71
N ASP A 302 -16.32 11.88 25.27
CA ASP A 302 -16.09 13.18 25.90
C ASP A 302 -16.85 14.34 25.22
N ASP A 303 -17.52 14.12 24.09
CA ASP A 303 -18.32 15.13 23.38
C ASP A 303 -19.80 15.06 23.81
N TYR A 304 -20.18 15.85 24.82
CA TYR A 304 -21.56 15.85 25.35
C TYR A 304 -22.55 16.73 24.56
N ASP A 305 -22.06 17.73 23.81
CA ASP A 305 -22.88 18.74 23.14
C ASP A 305 -23.12 18.48 21.65
N VAL A 306 -22.65 17.34 21.13
CA VAL A 306 -22.72 16.99 19.71
C VAL A 306 -23.47 15.68 19.54
N ASP A 307 -24.34 15.60 18.53
CA ASP A 307 -24.88 14.32 18.10
C ASP A 307 -23.76 13.46 17.49
N THR A 308 -23.16 12.62 18.34
CA THR A 308 -22.03 11.75 17.98
C THR A 308 -22.42 10.74 16.89
N THR A 309 -23.70 10.34 16.82
CA THR A 309 -24.20 9.42 15.79
C THR A 309 -24.20 10.10 14.42
N GLU A 310 -24.69 11.34 14.35
CA GLU A 310 -24.65 12.12 13.11
C GLU A 310 -23.22 12.53 12.73
N LYS A 311 -22.36 12.83 13.70
CA LYS A 311 -20.92 13.08 13.48
C LYS A 311 -20.25 11.87 12.83
N VAL A 312 -20.53 10.66 13.33
CA VAL A 312 -20.07 9.40 12.73
C VAL A 312 -20.58 9.28 11.29
N ARG A 313 -21.89 9.39 11.09
CA ARG A 313 -22.53 9.12 9.79
C ARG A 313 -22.14 10.12 8.70
N LYS A 314 -22.13 11.42 9.02
CA LYS A 314 -21.94 12.51 8.03
C LYS A 314 -20.48 12.92 7.85
N THR A 315 -19.61 12.63 8.82
CA THR A 315 -18.23 13.15 8.81
C THR A 315 -17.18 12.06 8.93
N LEU A 316 -17.30 11.18 9.94
CA LEU A 316 -16.31 10.12 10.17
C LEU A 316 -16.29 9.11 9.01
N VAL A 317 -17.44 8.52 8.69
CA VAL A 317 -17.55 7.47 7.67
C VAL A 317 -17.13 7.97 6.29
N PRO A 318 -17.59 9.15 5.80
CA PRO A 318 -17.12 9.67 4.53
C PRO A 318 -15.60 9.89 4.48
N MET A 319 -15.00 10.44 5.54
CA MET A 319 -13.55 10.64 5.60
C MET A 319 -12.80 9.30 5.68
N ALA A 320 -13.30 8.34 6.44
CA ALA A 320 -12.70 7.01 6.52
C ALA A 320 -12.71 6.30 5.15
N ASN A 321 -13.80 6.41 4.41
CA ASN A 321 -13.90 5.88 3.05
C ASN A 321 -12.98 6.61 2.07
N GLU A 322 -12.82 7.92 2.21
CA GLU A 322 -11.90 8.72 1.40
C GLU A 322 -10.45 8.29 1.65
N VAL A 323 -10.03 8.16 2.92
CA VAL A 323 -8.67 7.73 3.29
C VAL A 323 -8.35 6.33 2.76
N MET A 324 -9.34 5.44 2.77
CA MET A 324 -9.21 4.05 2.30
C MET A 324 -9.47 3.89 0.79
N SER A 325 -9.77 4.97 0.05
CA SER A 325 -10.02 4.87 -1.38
C SER A 325 -8.75 4.54 -2.15
N SER A 326 -8.91 3.99 -3.36
CA SER A 326 -7.80 3.84 -4.29
C SER A 326 -7.15 5.21 -4.54
N GLY A 327 -5.83 5.29 -4.42
CA GLY A 327 -5.06 6.50 -4.72
C GLY A 327 -4.82 7.47 -3.56
N TYR A 328 -5.67 7.51 -2.51
CA TYR A 328 -5.54 8.54 -1.46
C TYR A 328 -4.20 8.47 -0.70
N LEU A 329 -3.86 7.28 -0.18
CA LEU A 329 -2.58 7.06 0.52
C LEU A 329 -1.37 7.22 -0.42
N ASN A 330 -1.52 6.89 -1.70
CA ASN A 330 -0.47 7.14 -2.70
C ASN A 330 -0.27 8.64 -2.93
N ASN A 331 -1.35 9.43 -2.92
CA ASN A 331 -1.29 10.88 -3.03
C ASN A 331 -0.73 11.52 -1.75
N LEU A 332 -1.05 10.98 -0.58
CA LEU A 332 -0.39 11.34 0.68
C LEU A 332 1.12 11.13 0.60
N LEU A 333 1.57 9.93 0.17
CA LEU A 333 2.98 9.62 0.02
C LEU A 333 3.69 10.60 -0.94
N LYS A 334 3.11 10.79 -2.14
CA LYS A 334 3.64 11.73 -3.14
C LYS A 334 3.78 13.15 -2.59
N LYS A 335 2.81 13.59 -1.78
CA LYS A 335 2.87 14.89 -1.12
C LYS A 335 4.02 14.96 -0.12
N ILE A 336 4.14 13.97 0.76
CA ILE A 336 5.22 13.92 1.76
C ILE A 336 6.58 14.00 1.07
N LEU A 337 6.78 13.20 0.02
CA LEU A 337 8.03 13.19 -0.74
C LEU A 337 8.32 14.48 -1.50
N SER A 338 7.30 15.31 -1.78
CA SER A 338 7.49 16.62 -2.43
C SER A 338 7.74 17.77 -1.45
N GLU A 339 7.39 17.57 -0.17
CA GLU A 339 7.58 18.55 0.91
C GLU A 339 8.85 18.27 1.74
N SER A 340 9.50 17.12 1.50
CA SER A 340 10.79 16.70 2.06
C SER A 340 11.94 17.23 1.22
#